data_AF-A0A2V2VD93-F1
#
_entry.id   AF-A0A2V2VD93-F1
#
_cell.length_a   1.000
_cell.length_b   1.000
_cell.length_c   1.000
_cell.angle_alpha   90.00
_cell.angle_beta   90.00
_cell.angle_gamma   90.00
#
_symmetry.space_group_name_H-M   'P 1'
#
loop_
_entity.id
_entity.type
_entity.pdbx_description
1 polymer ?
#
loop_
_entity_poly.entity_id
_entity_poly.type
_entity_poly.pdbx_seq_one_letter_code
_entity_poly.pdbx_strand_id
1 'polypeptide(L)'
;MNGGQKMDATAIVTNCPEENDVRAMCIWMKRNWPLQEQAEYWREVRGRMNNVGPILRSIFGKQACDDRIKACQQAVGGSTASELERNLGIGCCYSSNDSDLSRKLARVVRVRRGNSIESPLNLLVSPHLEREILSRLEDEMKQSDFIFFVLRFWDYAPPYLIGKCAASAFLNEDLLRAIRIKLKELRPPGRREPHRCTERALRHELHQKEVLPPPERLSNPVAMDHWVLYEPKVQNFPLVDGFFFVDSNPKTLVWLRMATAGGYRTRASTVRQFTECLAAYFNGWEELSRDMSWEIIYVQHADSTPMNGWQRCDVVNPNNVSDDESREIAAFWKEEVRQYQVSVSYRGFRGDEALRSEEEPSK
;
A
#
# COMPACT_ATOMS: atom_id res chain seq x y z
N MET A 1 -28.15 32.36 35.98
CA MET A 1 -28.35 31.00 35.45
C MET A 1 -27.38 30.82 34.29
N ASN A 2 -26.19 30.27 34.55
CA ASN A 2 -25.24 29.93 33.49
C ASN A 2 -25.61 28.53 32.99
N GLY A 3 -26.03 28.46 31.72
CA GLY A 3 -26.35 27.21 31.05
C GLY A 3 -25.10 26.32 31.01
N GLY A 4 -25.17 25.19 31.73
CA GLY A 4 -24.16 24.16 31.63
C GLY A 4 -24.09 23.66 30.20
N GLN A 5 -22.98 23.94 29.52
CA GLN A 5 -22.64 23.34 28.24
C GLN A 5 -22.51 21.84 28.47
N LYS A 6 -23.52 21.08 28.06
CA LYS A 6 -23.50 19.62 28.11
C LYS A 6 -22.41 19.19 27.12
N MET A 7 -21.24 18.83 27.62
CA MET A 7 -20.20 18.21 26.79
C MET A 7 -20.77 16.90 26.27
N ASP A 8 -21.23 16.89 25.03
CA ASP A 8 -21.58 15.65 24.35
C ASP A 8 -20.28 14.85 24.19
N ALA A 9 -20.18 13.72 24.88
CA ALA A 9 -19.00 12.87 24.86
C ALA A 9 -18.89 12.18 23.50
N THR A 10 -18.48 12.94 22.48
CA THR A 10 -18.11 12.39 21.18
C THR A 10 -16.73 11.76 21.34
N ALA A 11 -16.69 10.60 22.00
CA ALA A 11 -15.45 9.87 22.23
C ALA A 11 -14.78 9.52 20.89
N ILE A 12 -13.45 9.67 20.85
CA ILE A 12 -12.61 9.18 19.76
C ILE A 12 -12.90 7.69 19.60
N VAL A 13 -13.22 7.29 18.37
CA VAL A 13 -13.59 5.91 18.09
C VAL A 13 -12.32 5.08 18.00
N THR A 14 -12.18 4.14 18.92
CA THR A 14 -11.04 3.21 19.00
C THR A 14 -11.53 1.78 18.84
N ASN A 15 -10.76 0.94 18.15
CA ASN A 15 -11.00 -0.51 18.05
C ASN A 15 -12.42 -0.88 17.58
N CYS A 16 -12.85 -0.33 16.43
CA CYS A 16 -14.16 -0.66 15.87
C CYS A 16 -14.25 -2.15 15.49
N PRO A 17 -15.45 -2.76 15.55
CA PRO A 17 -15.69 -4.09 15.01
C PRO A 17 -15.39 -4.16 13.51
N GLU A 18 -14.91 -5.31 13.06
CA GLU A 18 -14.73 -5.59 11.63
C GLU A 18 -16.07 -5.89 10.94
N GLU A 19 -16.08 -5.93 9.60
CA GLU A 19 -17.30 -6.25 8.85
C GLU A 19 -17.91 -7.58 9.28
N ASN A 20 -17.08 -8.60 9.52
CA ASN A 20 -17.54 -9.92 9.97
C ASN A 20 -18.16 -9.88 11.37
N ASP A 21 -17.62 -9.06 12.28
CA ASP A 21 -18.18 -8.88 13.63
C ASP A 21 -19.55 -8.24 13.55
N VAL A 22 -19.69 -7.15 12.78
CA VAL A 22 -20.99 -6.47 12.60
C VAL A 22 -21.98 -7.39 11.90
N ARG A 23 -21.52 -8.19 10.92
CA ARG A 23 -22.36 -9.19 10.25
C ARG A 23 -22.89 -10.22 11.24
N ALA A 24 -22.03 -10.74 12.11
CA ALA A 24 -22.43 -11.68 13.16
C ALA A 24 -23.44 -11.04 14.13
N MET A 25 -23.24 -9.78 14.52
CA MET A 25 -24.21 -9.02 15.33
C MET A 25 -25.57 -8.90 14.61
N CYS A 26 -25.58 -8.59 13.31
CA CYS A 26 -26.82 -8.47 12.53
C CYS A 26 -27.60 -9.79 12.51
N ILE A 27 -26.91 -10.90 12.26
CA ILE A 27 -27.50 -12.24 12.27
C ILE A 27 -28.08 -12.54 13.65
N TRP A 28 -27.35 -12.24 14.73
CA TRP A 28 -27.82 -12.47 16.09
C TRP A 28 -29.04 -11.62 16.49
N MET A 29 -29.03 -10.34 16.12
CA MET A 29 -30.13 -9.39 16.37
C MET A 29 -31.41 -9.79 15.64
N LYS A 30 -31.29 -10.36 14.44
CA LYS A 30 -32.41 -10.74 13.57
C LYS A 30 -32.59 -12.26 13.46
N ARG A 31 -32.11 -13.01 14.45
CA ARG A 31 -32.09 -14.49 14.43
C ARG A 31 -33.45 -15.17 14.22
N ASN A 32 -34.53 -14.50 14.58
CA ASN A 32 -35.90 -15.01 14.43
C ASN A 32 -36.57 -14.57 13.12
N TRP A 33 -35.90 -13.78 12.28
CA TRP A 33 -36.45 -13.30 11.02
C TRP A 33 -36.17 -14.28 9.88
N PRO A 34 -36.96 -14.26 8.80
CA PRO A 34 -36.66 -14.99 7.57
C PRO A 34 -35.28 -14.64 7.01
N LEU A 35 -34.59 -15.61 6.39
CA LEU A 35 -33.24 -15.42 5.84
C LEU A 35 -33.15 -14.27 4.83
N GLN A 36 -34.21 -14.04 4.04
CA GLN A 36 -34.27 -12.94 3.08
C GLN A 36 -34.24 -11.57 3.78
N GLU A 37 -35.06 -11.38 4.82
CA GLU A 37 -35.10 -10.14 5.59
C GLU A 37 -33.78 -9.91 6.36
N GLN A 38 -33.13 -10.99 6.83
CA GLN A 38 -31.79 -10.88 7.42
C GLN A 38 -30.75 -10.38 6.41
N ALA A 39 -30.81 -10.87 5.17
CA ALA A 39 -29.91 -10.45 4.11
C ALA A 39 -30.15 -8.98 3.70
N GLU A 40 -31.40 -8.54 3.65
CA GLU A 40 -31.78 -7.15 3.38
C GLU A 40 -31.30 -6.22 4.50
N TYR A 41 -31.55 -6.60 5.76
CA TYR A 41 -31.05 -5.84 6.92
C TYR A 41 -29.53 -5.73 6.93
N TRP A 42 -28.81 -6.83 6.62
CA TRP A 42 -27.36 -6.80 6.48
C TRP A 42 -26.90 -5.86 5.36
N ARG A 43 -27.57 -5.88 4.19
CA ARG A 43 -27.25 -4.98 3.07
C ARG A 43 -27.39 -3.51 3.49
N GLU A 44 -28.43 -3.19 4.25
CA GLU A 44 -28.64 -1.85 4.80
C GLU A 44 -27.52 -1.44 5.78
N VAL A 45 -27.22 -2.30 6.76
CA VAL A 45 -26.15 -2.02 7.75
C VAL A 45 -24.79 -1.89 7.08
N ARG A 46 -24.48 -2.74 6.09
CA ARG A 46 -23.24 -2.64 5.28
C ARG A 46 -23.18 -1.31 4.52
N GLY A 47 -24.29 -0.86 3.93
CA GLY A 47 -24.38 0.45 3.27
C GLY A 47 -24.10 1.60 4.23
N ARG A 48 -24.68 1.55 5.45
CA ARG A 48 -24.40 2.53 6.51
C ARG A 48 -22.93 2.50 6.94
N MET A 49 -22.33 1.32 7.10
CA MET A 49 -20.90 1.16 7.41
C MET A 49 -20.00 1.80 6.34
N ASN A 50 -20.34 1.67 5.05
CA ASN A 50 -19.58 2.32 3.99
C ASN A 50 -19.56 3.85 4.15
N ASN A 51 -20.63 4.45 4.68
CA ASN A 51 -20.76 5.90 4.83
C ASN A 51 -20.17 6.44 6.15
N VAL A 52 -20.46 5.81 7.28
CA VAL A 52 -20.11 6.33 8.62
C VAL A 52 -19.15 5.45 9.40
N GLY A 53 -18.71 4.33 8.82
CA GLY A 53 -17.81 3.37 9.43
C GLY A 53 -18.52 2.38 10.35
N PRO A 54 -17.79 1.40 10.92
CA PRO A 54 -18.31 0.41 11.88
C PRO A 54 -18.65 0.99 13.27
N ILE A 55 -19.28 2.17 13.32
CA ILE A 55 -19.72 2.80 14.57
C ILE A 55 -21.11 2.28 14.91
N LEU A 56 -21.20 1.36 15.87
CA LEU A 56 -22.43 0.65 16.23
C LEU A 56 -23.63 1.58 16.49
N ARG A 57 -23.41 2.68 17.23
CA ARG A 57 -24.45 3.71 17.51
C ARG A 57 -25.01 4.37 16.25
N SER A 58 -24.22 4.44 15.19
CA SER A 58 -24.60 5.11 13.94
C SER A 58 -25.17 4.12 12.93
N ILE A 59 -24.69 2.87 12.88
CA ILE A 59 -25.07 1.93 11.81
C ILE A 59 -26.35 1.15 12.09
N PHE A 60 -26.76 0.99 13.35
CA PHE A 60 -28.00 0.26 13.66
C PHE A 60 -29.26 1.14 13.64
N GLY A 61 -29.12 2.46 13.84
CA GLY A 61 -30.24 3.41 13.76
C GLY A 61 -30.20 4.22 12.47
N LYS A 62 -31.31 4.25 11.71
CA LYS A 62 -31.40 5.03 10.47
C LYS A 62 -31.13 6.53 10.71
N GLN A 63 -31.87 7.12 11.65
CA GLN A 63 -31.74 8.54 11.99
C GLN A 63 -30.32 8.88 12.48
N ALA A 64 -29.75 8.04 13.35
CA ALA A 64 -28.38 8.23 13.84
C ALA A 64 -27.32 8.15 12.72
N CYS A 65 -27.54 7.27 11.73
CA CYS A 65 -26.71 7.22 10.53
C CYS A 65 -26.83 8.51 9.73
N ASP A 66 -28.05 8.95 9.43
CA ASP A 66 -28.33 10.12 8.61
C ASP A 66 -27.77 11.40 9.25
N ASP A 67 -27.91 11.55 10.57
CA ASP A 67 -27.37 12.67 11.33
C ASP A 67 -25.83 12.68 11.30
N ARG A 68 -25.21 11.49 11.43
CA ARG A 68 -23.75 11.40 11.32
C ARG A 68 -23.24 11.66 9.90
N ILE A 69 -23.94 11.20 8.86
CA ILE A 69 -23.60 11.52 7.45
C ILE A 69 -23.58 13.04 7.26
N LYS A 70 -24.63 13.74 7.70
CA LYS A 70 -24.70 15.21 7.63
C LYS A 70 -23.55 15.87 8.38
N ALA A 71 -23.25 15.41 9.59
CA ALA A 71 -22.15 15.94 10.39
C ALA A 71 -20.78 15.75 9.70
N CYS A 72 -20.56 14.60 9.06
CA CYS A 72 -19.34 14.33 8.29
C CYS A 72 -19.27 15.22 7.04
N GLN A 73 -20.35 15.35 6.28
CA GLN A 73 -20.41 16.21 5.08
C GLN A 73 -20.14 17.68 5.43
N GLN A 74 -20.73 18.19 6.52
CA GLN A 74 -20.46 19.53 7.01
C GLN A 74 -19.00 19.73 7.42
N ALA A 75 -18.41 18.73 8.10
CA ALA A 75 -17.01 18.78 8.51
C ALA A 75 -16.05 18.78 7.31
N VAL A 76 -16.29 17.93 6.30
CA VAL A 76 -15.48 17.88 5.08
C VAL A 76 -15.65 19.16 4.26
N GLY A 77 -16.90 19.58 4.00
CA GLY A 77 -17.19 20.77 3.22
C GLY A 77 -16.75 22.09 3.86
N GLY A 78 -16.69 22.13 5.20
CA GLY A 78 -16.25 23.30 5.97
C GLY A 78 -14.74 23.38 6.23
N SER A 79 -13.96 22.40 5.77
CA SER A 79 -12.49 22.37 5.98
C SER A 79 -11.75 22.53 4.65
N THR A 80 -10.52 23.02 4.70
CA THR A 80 -9.54 22.99 3.59
C THR A 80 -8.77 21.65 3.57
N ALA A 81 -8.13 21.28 2.44
CA ALA A 81 -7.27 20.09 2.41
C ALA A 81 -6.16 20.15 3.48
N SER A 82 -5.58 21.34 3.66
CA SER A 82 -4.51 21.56 4.63
C SER A 82 -4.98 21.38 6.09
N GLU A 83 -6.22 21.77 6.40
CA GLU A 83 -6.84 21.50 7.71
C GLU A 83 -7.16 20.01 7.88
N LEU A 84 -7.64 19.33 6.83
CA LEU A 84 -7.91 17.90 6.87
C LEU A 84 -6.62 17.10 7.10
N GLU A 85 -5.54 17.40 6.36
CA GLU A 85 -4.25 16.73 6.52
C GLU A 85 -3.71 16.92 7.96
N ARG A 86 -3.67 18.17 8.44
CA ARG A 86 -3.12 18.50 9.76
C ARG A 86 -3.96 17.93 10.90
N ASN A 87 -5.29 18.06 10.84
CA ASN A 87 -6.15 17.76 11.99
C ASN A 87 -6.51 16.27 12.10
N LEU A 88 -6.52 15.52 11.00
CA LEU A 88 -6.83 14.10 11.04
C LEU A 88 -5.63 13.24 11.39
N GLY A 89 -4.40 13.72 11.13
CA GLY A 89 -3.18 12.99 11.45
C GLY A 89 -3.12 11.60 10.80
N ILE A 90 -3.68 11.47 9.60
CA ILE A 90 -3.80 10.18 8.89
C ILE A 90 -2.42 9.56 8.74
N GLY A 91 -2.30 8.30 9.16
CA GLY A 91 -1.04 7.55 9.09
C GLY A 91 0.00 7.88 10.16
N CYS A 92 -0.29 8.82 11.07
CA CYS A 92 0.60 9.13 12.18
C CYS A 92 0.31 8.25 13.40
N CYS A 93 1.37 7.79 14.05
CA CYS A 93 1.32 7.25 15.41
C CYS A 93 1.19 8.43 16.37
N TYR A 94 0.07 8.51 17.10
CA TYR A 94 -0.25 9.59 18.04
C TYR A 94 -0.10 11.03 17.46
N SER A 95 -1.21 11.56 16.95
CA SER A 95 -1.56 12.95 17.24
C SER A 95 -2.97 12.96 17.80
N SER A 96 -3.10 13.22 19.11
CA SER A 96 -4.37 13.58 19.72
C SER A 96 -4.72 15.00 19.31
N ASN A 97 -4.96 15.21 18.02
CA ASN A 97 -5.68 16.39 17.61
C ASN A 97 -7.12 16.10 17.99
N ASP A 98 -7.49 16.38 19.24
CA ASP A 98 -8.86 16.32 19.76
C ASP A 98 -9.73 17.43 19.14
N SER A 99 -9.59 17.56 17.82
CA SER A 99 -10.32 18.45 16.96
C SER A 99 -11.70 17.86 16.71
N ASP A 100 -12.66 18.74 16.49
CA ASP A 100 -14.00 18.32 16.07
C ASP A 100 -13.97 17.48 14.78
N LEU A 101 -13.00 17.75 13.89
CA LEU A 101 -12.77 16.99 12.66
C LEU A 101 -12.35 15.54 12.93
N SER A 102 -11.38 15.31 13.82
CA SER A 102 -10.89 13.95 14.09
C SER A 102 -11.98 13.07 14.73
N ARG A 103 -12.79 13.63 15.64
CA ARG A 103 -13.93 12.91 16.27
C ARG A 103 -15.01 12.51 15.25
N LYS A 104 -15.16 13.28 14.18
CA LYS A 104 -16.17 13.04 13.13
C LYS A 104 -15.64 12.14 12.00
N LEU A 105 -14.39 12.32 11.60
CA LEU A 105 -13.86 11.78 10.34
C LEU A 105 -12.81 10.68 10.52
N ALA A 106 -12.16 10.61 11.68
CA ALA A 106 -11.10 9.65 11.94
C ALA A 106 -11.53 8.57 12.95
N ARG A 107 -10.81 7.45 12.91
CA ARG A 107 -10.80 6.39 13.91
C ARG A 107 -9.37 6.02 14.22
N VAL A 108 -9.16 5.48 15.42
CA VAL A 108 -7.88 4.92 15.82
C VAL A 108 -7.95 3.41 15.74
N VAL A 109 -7.11 2.83 14.90
CA VAL A 109 -6.91 1.38 14.83
C VAL A 109 -5.62 1.01 15.56
N ARG A 110 -5.60 -0.16 16.18
CA ARG A 110 -4.37 -0.70 16.78
C ARG A 110 -3.65 -1.50 15.72
N VAL A 111 -2.40 -1.14 15.45
CA VAL A 111 -1.58 -1.78 14.44
C VAL A 111 -0.36 -2.39 15.10
N ARG A 112 -0.01 -3.61 14.69
CA ARG A 112 1.21 -4.26 15.13
C ARG A 112 2.31 -3.98 14.11
N ARG A 113 3.13 -2.99 14.40
CA ARG A 113 4.29 -2.56 13.61
C ARG A 113 5.56 -3.02 14.33
N GLY A 114 6.29 -3.99 13.79
CA GLY A 114 7.59 -4.43 14.32
C GLY A 114 7.52 -5.19 15.66
N ASN A 115 8.39 -4.83 16.60
CA ASN A 115 8.65 -5.54 17.87
C ASN A 115 7.47 -5.44 18.85
N SER A 116 6.39 -6.19 18.58
CA SER A 116 5.33 -6.59 19.52
C SER A 116 4.51 -5.52 20.24
N ILE A 117 4.83 -4.23 20.14
CA ILE A 117 4.06 -3.16 20.77
C ILE A 117 2.97 -2.69 19.80
N GLU A 118 1.71 -2.85 20.19
CA GLU A 118 0.58 -2.25 19.48
C GLU A 118 0.72 -0.73 19.46
N SER A 119 0.80 -0.15 18.28
CA SER A 119 0.81 1.30 18.08
C SER A 119 -0.54 1.75 17.55
N PRO A 120 -1.10 2.88 18.00
CA PRO A 120 -2.30 3.43 17.39
C PRO A 120 -1.95 4.05 16.04
N LEU A 121 -2.83 3.86 15.07
CA LEU A 121 -2.79 4.50 13.76
C LEU A 121 -4.11 5.22 13.52
N ASN A 122 -4.03 6.51 13.20
CA ASN A 122 -5.19 7.28 12.76
C ASN A 122 -5.51 6.93 11.31
N LEU A 123 -6.74 6.45 11.09
CA LEU A 123 -7.31 6.17 9.77
C LEU A 123 -8.64 6.90 9.63
N LEU A 124 -9.12 7.00 8.40
CA LEU A 124 -10.46 7.50 8.14
C LEU A 124 -11.51 6.48 8.61
N VAL A 125 -12.64 7.00 9.06
CA VAL A 125 -13.65 6.19 9.76
C VAL A 125 -14.42 5.26 8.81
N SER A 126 -14.55 5.64 7.53
CA SER A 126 -15.35 4.92 6.54
C SER A 126 -14.74 4.94 5.14
N PRO A 127 -14.99 3.92 4.30
CA PRO A 127 -14.54 3.91 2.91
C PRO A 127 -15.08 5.07 2.05
N HIS A 128 -16.27 5.59 2.35
CA HIS A 128 -16.80 6.79 1.69
C HIS A 128 -15.92 8.01 1.97
N LEU A 129 -15.59 8.23 3.24
CA LEU A 129 -14.74 9.34 3.65
C LEU A 129 -13.29 9.17 3.19
N GLU A 130 -12.79 7.93 3.11
CA GLU A 130 -11.52 7.63 2.44
C GLU A 130 -11.50 8.16 1.02
N ARG A 131 -12.51 7.81 0.20
CA ARG A 131 -12.57 8.29 -1.19
C ARG A 131 -12.68 9.81 -1.27
N GLU A 132 -13.58 10.40 -0.50
CA GLU A 132 -13.86 11.84 -0.53
C GLU A 132 -12.66 12.67 -0.08
N ILE A 133 -12.09 12.36 1.09
CA ILE A 133 -10.98 13.14 1.67
C ILE A 133 -9.69 12.89 0.91
N LEU A 134 -9.36 11.64 0.57
CA LEU A 134 -8.10 11.35 -0.11
C LEU A 134 -8.08 11.88 -1.55
N SER A 135 -9.22 11.87 -2.26
CA SER A 135 -9.33 12.52 -3.58
C SER A 135 -9.10 14.03 -3.47
N ARG A 136 -9.69 14.66 -2.46
CA ARG A 136 -9.50 16.10 -2.25
C ARG A 136 -8.05 16.45 -1.89
N LEU A 137 -7.42 15.66 -1.03
CA LEU A 137 -5.99 15.82 -0.70
C LEU A 137 -5.14 15.65 -1.97
N GLU A 138 -5.47 14.67 -2.82
CA GLU A 138 -4.78 14.45 -4.08
C GLU A 138 -4.89 15.65 -5.04
N ASP A 139 -6.07 16.25 -5.16
CA ASP A 139 -6.32 17.38 -6.06
C ASP A 139 -5.65 18.69 -5.57
N GLU A 140 -5.55 18.89 -4.25
CA GLU A 140 -5.04 20.14 -3.67
C GLU A 140 -3.54 20.10 -3.34
N MET A 141 -2.96 18.91 -3.06
CA MET A 141 -1.55 18.77 -2.70
C MET A 141 -0.65 18.69 -3.94
N LYS A 142 0.63 19.04 -3.78
CA LYS A 142 1.63 18.68 -4.79
C LYS A 142 1.72 17.16 -4.89
N GLN A 143 1.88 16.64 -6.10
CA GLN A 143 1.96 15.20 -6.35
C GLN A 143 3.01 14.50 -5.46
N SER A 144 4.20 15.10 -5.31
CA SER A 144 5.24 14.59 -4.40
C SER A 144 4.76 14.50 -2.96
N ASP A 145 4.11 15.55 -2.46
CA ASP A 145 3.64 15.63 -1.07
C ASP A 145 2.53 14.61 -0.82
N PHE A 146 1.64 14.42 -1.79
CA PHE A 146 0.58 13.42 -1.73
C PHE A 146 1.13 11.99 -1.72
N ILE A 147 2.10 11.67 -2.58
CA ILE A 147 2.77 10.37 -2.58
C ILE A 147 3.41 10.10 -1.22
N PHE A 148 4.16 11.08 -0.68
CA PHE A 148 4.76 10.97 0.65
C PHE A 148 3.72 10.81 1.75
N PHE A 149 2.58 11.48 1.65
CA PHE A 149 1.47 11.33 2.57
C PHE A 149 0.91 9.89 2.55
N VAL A 150 0.65 9.31 1.37
CA VAL A 150 0.15 7.92 1.23
C VAL A 150 1.16 6.92 1.78
N LEU A 151 2.46 7.14 1.57
CA LEU A 151 3.53 6.26 2.08
C LEU A 151 3.51 6.11 3.61
N ARG A 152 3.03 7.10 4.39
CA ARG A 152 2.96 7.05 5.88
C ARG A 152 2.07 5.91 6.40
N PHE A 153 1.04 5.57 5.63
CA PHE A 153 0.07 4.54 5.99
C PHE A 153 -0.09 3.50 4.89
N TRP A 154 0.95 3.26 4.09
CA TRP A 154 0.90 2.36 2.94
C TRP A 154 0.24 1.01 3.22
N ASP A 155 0.57 0.39 4.37
CA ASP A 155 -0.01 -0.87 4.83
C ASP A 155 -1.55 -0.86 4.97
N TYR A 156 -2.13 0.33 5.06
CA TYR A 156 -3.55 0.61 5.28
C TYR A 156 -4.13 1.53 4.19
N ALA A 157 -3.35 1.87 3.17
CA ALA A 157 -3.81 2.71 2.09
C ALA A 157 -4.86 1.95 1.26
N PRO A 158 -5.95 2.61 0.83
CA PRO A 158 -6.89 1.99 -0.09
C PRO A 158 -6.20 1.46 -1.35
N PRO A 159 -6.55 0.24 -1.83
CA PRO A 159 -5.86 -0.39 -2.96
C PRO A 159 -5.80 0.45 -4.25
N TYR A 160 -6.79 1.32 -4.48
CA TYR A 160 -6.79 2.20 -5.64
C TYR A 160 -5.71 3.30 -5.57
N LEU A 161 -5.29 3.71 -4.38
CA LEU A 161 -4.16 4.64 -4.20
C LEU A 161 -2.81 3.92 -4.31
N ILE A 162 -2.74 2.68 -3.84
CA ILE A 162 -1.52 1.86 -3.93
C ILE A 162 -1.07 1.79 -5.40
N GLY A 163 -1.96 1.37 -6.30
CA GLY A 163 -1.61 1.29 -7.73
C GLY A 163 -1.20 2.64 -8.33
N LYS A 164 -1.89 3.73 -7.97
CA LYS A 164 -1.65 5.07 -8.51
C LYS A 164 -0.35 5.70 -7.99
N CYS A 165 0.01 5.46 -6.73
CA CYS A 165 1.14 6.12 -6.08
C CYS A 165 2.43 5.30 -6.13
N ALA A 166 2.36 3.97 -6.28
CA ALA A 166 3.54 3.12 -6.13
C ALA A 166 4.61 3.40 -7.19
N ALA A 167 4.24 3.42 -8.47
CA ALA A 167 5.17 3.73 -9.55
C ALA A 167 5.74 5.14 -9.40
N SER A 168 4.88 6.14 -9.16
CA SER A 168 5.34 7.52 -8.99
C SER A 168 6.26 7.70 -7.77
N ALA A 169 6.09 6.90 -6.71
CA ALA A 169 7.01 6.92 -5.57
C ALA A 169 8.44 6.56 -5.99
N PHE A 170 8.59 5.58 -6.89
CA PHE A 170 9.90 5.15 -7.41
C PHE A 170 10.58 6.17 -8.34
N LEU A 171 9.89 7.25 -8.74
CA LEU A 171 10.52 8.37 -9.45
C LEU A 171 11.12 9.40 -8.49
N ASN A 172 10.86 9.29 -7.18
CA ASN A 172 11.37 10.21 -6.20
C ASN A 172 12.85 9.90 -5.85
N GLU A 173 13.74 10.86 -6.07
CA GLU A 173 15.18 10.70 -5.82
C GLU A 173 15.52 10.39 -4.36
N ASP A 174 14.81 11.01 -3.39
CA ASP A 174 15.04 10.76 -1.98
C ASP A 174 14.63 9.33 -1.59
N LEU A 175 13.55 8.82 -2.19
CA LEU A 175 13.16 7.42 -2.03
C LEU A 175 14.20 6.49 -2.62
N LEU A 176 14.62 6.70 -3.87
CA LEU A 176 15.65 5.88 -4.52
C LEU A 176 16.97 5.91 -3.74
N ARG A 177 17.36 7.08 -3.20
CA ARG A 177 18.52 7.24 -2.33
C ARG A 177 18.38 6.45 -1.04
N ALA A 178 17.22 6.51 -0.39
CA ALA A 178 16.96 5.74 0.82
C ALA A 178 16.97 4.22 0.55
N ILE A 179 16.39 3.78 -0.57
CA ILE A 179 16.42 2.40 -1.04
C ILE A 179 17.87 1.95 -1.20
N ARG A 180 18.70 2.73 -1.91
CA ARG A 180 20.11 2.43 -2.16
C ARG A 180 20.92 2.22 -0.89
N ILE A 181 20.71 3.06 0.13
CA ILE A 181 21.50 3.01 1.37
C ILE A 181 21.10 1.81 2.25
N LYS A 182 19.83 1.41 2.22
CA LYS A 182 19.24 0.43 3.16
C LYS A 182 18.91 -0.91 2.53
N LEU A 183 19.32 -1.13 1.28
CA LEU A 183 19.02 -2.35 0.54
C LEU A 183 19.66 -3.57 1.22
N LYS A 184 18.87 -4.62 1.44
CA LYS A 184 19.32 -5.88 2.05
C LYS A 184 18.91 -7.06 1.17
N GLU A 185 19.86 -7.90 0.77
CA GLU A 185 19.55 -9.12 0.03
C GLU A 185 18.84 -10.15 0.94
N LEU A 186 17.70 -10.65 0.49
CA LEU A 186 16.98 -11.78 1.08
C LEU A 186 17.59 -13.08 0.55
N ARG A 187 18.49 -13.69 1.32
CA ARG A 187 19.23 -14.87 0.85
C ARG A 187 18.37 -16.13 0.84
N PRO A 188 18.34 -16.91 -0.25
CA PRO A 188 17.84 -18.27 -0.22
C PRO A 188 18.82 -19.18 0.55
N PRO A 189 18.35 -20.29 1.14
CA PRO A 189 19.25 -21.26 1.77
C PRO A 189 20.20 -21.87 0.72
N GLY A 190 21.51 -21.65 0.86
CA GLY A 190 22.55 -22.35 0.07
C GLY A 190 23.37 -21.53 -0.92
N ARG A 191 23.06 -20.24 -1.18
CA ARG A 191 23.92 -19.37 -2.02
C ARG A 191 25.01 -18.67 -1.20
N ARG A 192 26.25 -18.70 -1.71
CA ARG A 192 27.45 -18.21 -0.98
C ARG A 192 27.90 -16.79 -1.35
N GLU A 193 27.61 -16.29 -2.55
CA GLU A 193 28.15 -15.01 -3.02
C GLU A 193 27.08 -13.92 -3.23
N PRO A 194 27.25 -12.73 -2.62
CA PRO A 194 26.39 -11.58 -2.87
C PRO A 194 26.61 -11.04 -4.29
N HIS A 195 25.53 -10.70 -4.99
CA HIS A 195 25.60 -9.96 -6.25
C HIS A 195 25.18 -8.51 -6.01
N ARG A 196 26.01 -7.56 -6.46
CA ARG A 196 25.88 -6.12 -6.15
C ARG A 196 25.38 -5.28 -7.36
N CYS A 197 24.54 -5.83 -8.22
CA CYS A 197 24.05 -5.10 -9.40
C CYS A 197 23.04 -3.99 -9.03
N THR A 198 22.13 -4.26 -8.09
CA THR A 198 21.12 -3.29 -7.64
C THR A 198 21.70 -1.99 -7.05
N GLU A 199 22.86 -2.05 -6.38
CA GLU A 199 23.54 -0.87 -5.81
C GLU A 199 24.08 0.09 -6.90
N ARG A 200 24.41 -0.43 -8.09
CA ARG A 200 24.82 0.38 -9.26
C ARG A 200 23.61 0.93 -10.02
N ALA A 201 22.51 0.18 -10.06
CA ALA A 201 21.27 0.51 -10.75
C ALA A 201 20.47 1.69 -10.15
N LEU A 202 20.76 2.10 -8.92
CA LEU A 202 20.06 3.23 -8.27
C LEU A 202 20.91 4.52 -8.29
N ARG A 203 21.83 4.64 -9.25
CA ARG A 203 22.70 5.83 -9.44
C ARG A 203 22.21 6.78 -10.53
N HIS A 204 21.31 6.31 -11.40
CA HIS A 204 20.77 7.10 -12.50
C HIS A 204 19.38 7.61 -12.14
N GLU A 205 19.05 8.81 -12.61
CA GLU A 205 17.67 9.32 -12.57
C GLU A 205 16.79 8.42 -13.44
N LEU A 206 15.64 8.01 -12.90
CA LEU A 206 14.67 7.23 -13.66
C LEU A 206 13.70 8.18 -14.36
N HIS A 207 13.44 7.93 -15.64
CA HIS A 207 12.38 8.63 -16.38
C HIS A 207 11.15 7.73 -16.48
N GLN A 208 9.95 8.29 -16.32
CA GLN A 208 8.71 7.53 -16.44
C GLN A 208 8.37 7.29 -17.91
N LYS A 209 8.00 6.05 -18.25
CA LYS A 209 7.32 5.75 -19.51
C LYS A 209 6.08 4.95 -19.17
N GLU A 210 4.92 5.49 -19.55
CA GLU A 210 3.64 4.80 -19.37
C GLU A 210 3.58 3.56 -20.24
N VAL A 211 3.48 2.38 -19.64
CA VAL A 211 3.65 1.15 -20.39
C VAL A 211 2.82 0.04 -19.74
N LEU A 212 1.97 -0.58 -20.55
CA LEU A 212 1.15 -1.78 -20.33
C LEU A 212 -0.38 -1.50 -20.25
N PRO A 213 -1.02 -1.02 -21.34
CA PRO A 213 -2.38 -1.50 -21.61
C PRO A 213 -2.36 -3.02 -21.87
N PRO A 214 -3.50 -3.72 -21.74
CA PRO A 214 -3.59 -5.17 -21.95
C PRO A 214 -3.04 -5.62 -23.32
N PRO A 215 -2.54 -6.88 -23.44
CA PRO A 215 -1.91 -7.43 -24.66
C PRO A 215 -2.76 -7.27 -25.93
N GLU A 216 -4.09 -7.19 -25.78
CA GLU A 216 -5.07 -7.06 -26.85
C GLU A 216 -5.01 -5.71 -27.61
N ARG A 217 -4.20 -4.75 -27.16
CA ARG A 217 -4.19 -3.36 -27.69
C ARG A 217 -2.90 -2.92 -28.38
N LEU A 218 -1.89 -3.78 -28.51
CA LEU A 218 -0.62 -3.38 -29.11
C LEU A 218 -0.45 -4.05 -30.47
N SER A 219 -0.59 -3.26 -31.52
CA SER A 219 -0.31 -3.73 -32.89
C SER A 219 1.18 -3.87 -33.18
N ASN A 220 2.06 -3.27 -32.37
CA ASN A 220 3.52 -3.29 -32.53
C ASN A 220 4.22 -3.36 -31.16
N PRO A 221 5.18 -4.27 -30.94
CA PRO A 221 5.95 -4.33 -29.71
C PRO A 221 6.96 -3.16 -29.62
N VAL A 222 7.31 -2.78 -28.39
CA VAL A 222 8.08 -1.57 -28.07
C VAL A 222 9.56 -1.91 -27.87
N ALA A 223 10.45 -0.99 -28.25
CA ALA A 223 11.87 -1.10 -27.96
C ALA A 223 12.12 -0.96 -26.43
N MET A 224 13.02 -1.78 -25.91
CA MET A 224 13.43 -1.75 -24.51
C MET A 224 14.36 -0.56 -24.26
N ASP A 225 13.95 0.34 -23.37
CA ASP A 225 14.75 1.47 -22.91
C ASP A 225 15.32 1.15 -21.52
N HIS A 226 16.56 1.58 -21.30
CA HIS A 226 17.23 1.41 -20.01
C HIS A 226 16.98 2.63 -19.14
N TRP A 227 16.95 2.44 -17.81
CA TRP A 227 16.75 3.50 -16.82
C TRP A 227 15.38 4.19 -16.92
N VAL A 228 14.43 3.50 -17.52
CA VAL A 228 13.05 3.95 -17.66
C VAL A 228 12.17 3.13 -16.73
N LEU A 229 11.39 3.81 -15.89
CA LEU A 229 10.40 3.16 -15.04
C LEU A 229 9.12 2.88 -15.84
N TYR A 230 8.80 1.60 -15.97
CA TYR A 230 7.61 1.06 -16.59
C TYR A 230 6.52 0.86 -15.53
N GLU A 231 5.39 1.57 -15.70
CA GLU A 231 4.23 1.52 -14.79
C GLU A 231 3.09 0.66 -15.36
N PRO A 232 2.74 -0.47 -14.74
CA PRO A 232 1.62 -1.29 -15.18
C PRO A 232 0.26 -0.58 -15.01
N LYS A 233 -0.49 -0.33 -16.09
CA LYS A 233 -1.81 0.34 -16.04
C LYS A 233 -2.99 -0.58 -15.69
N VAL A 234 -2.74 -1.84 -15.36
CA VAL A 234 -3.79 -2.77 -14.92
C VAL A 234 -3.92 -2.70 -13.41
N GLN A 235 -5.13 -2.42 -12.91
CA GLN A 235 -5.39 -2.44 -11.48
C GLN A 235 -5.13 -3.85 -10.93
N ASN A 236 -4.29 -3.94 -9.88
CA ASN A 236 -3.80 -5.21 -9.33
C ASN A 236 -3.00 -6.04 -10.34
N PHE A 237 -2.20 -5.38 -11.18
CA PHE A 237 -1.29 -6.05 -12.10
C PHE A 237 -0.47 -7.12 -11.34
N PRO A 238 -0.31 -8.32 -11.92
CA PRO A 238 0.37 -9.40 -11.25
C PRO A 238 1.81 -9.00 -10.87
N LEU A 239 2.21 -9.42 -9.66
CA LEU A 239 3.59 -9.47 -9.17
C LEU A 239 4.26 -8.14 -8.76
N VAL A 240 4.14 -7.05 -9.52
CA VAL A 240 4.96 -5.82 -9.35
C VAL A 240 4.15 -4.53 -9.42
N ASP A 241 4.63 -3.48 -8.76
CA ASP A 241 4.06 -2.13 -8.83
C ASP A 241 4.77 -1.25 -9.87
N GLY A 242 5.96 -1.66 -10.32
CA GLY A 242 6.74 -1.03 -11.38
C GLY A 242 7.98 -1.87 -11.70
N PHE A 243 8.63 -1.61 -12.83
CA PHE A 243 9.91 -2.25 -13.17
C PHE A 243 10.76 -1.39 -14.09
N PHE A 244 12.05 -1.66 -14.16
CA PHE A 244 12.96 -0.99 -15.10
C PHE A 244 14.12 -1.90 -15.51
N PHE A 245 14.75 -1.56 -16.64
CA PHE A 245 15.93 -2.26 -17.15
C PHE A 245 17.20 -1.47 -16.85
N VAL A 246 18.24 -2.20 -16.49
CA VAL A 246 19.57 -1.68 -16.17
C VAL A 246 20.52 -2.15 -17.25
N ASP A 247 21.18 -1.20 -17.91
CA ASP A 247 22.23 -1.51 -18.87
C ASP A 247 23.48 -2.01 -18.12
N SER A 248 23.53 -3.33 -17.96
CA SER A 248 24.53 -4.07 -17.19
C SER A 248 24.97 -5.29 -18.00
N ASN A 249 26.04 -5.95 -17.57
CA ASN A 249 26.51 -7.18 -18.21
C ASN A 249 26.61 -8.31 -17.17
N PRO A 250 25.69 -9.28 -17.17
CA PRO A 250 24.48 -9.37 -17.99
C PRO A 250 23.46 -8.25 -17.71
N LYS A 251 22.55 -7.96 -18.66
CA LYS A 251 21.48 -6.97 -18.48
C LYS A 251 20.62 -7.37 -17.29
N THR A 252 20.07 -6.40 -16.55
CA THR A 252 19.29 -6.68 -15.34
C THR A 252 17.89 -6.07 -15.45
N LEU A 253 16.87 -6.89 -15.20
CA LEU A 253 15.51 -6.42 -14.97
C LEU A 253 15.26 -6.31 -13.47
N VAL A 254 14.89 -5.11 -13.04
CA VAL A 254 14.59 -4.82 -11.63
C VAL A 254 13.09 -4.64 -11.47
N TRP A 255 12.48 -5.52 -10.69
CA TRP A 255 11.09 -5.45 -10.25
C TRP A 255 10.98 -4.65 -8.97
N LEU A 256 10.01 -3.75 -8.93
CA LEU A 256 9.75 -2.90 -7.78
C LEU A 256 8.39 -3.26 -7.19
N ARG A 257 8.37 -3.50 -5.89
CA ARG A 257 7.14 -3.84 -5.18
C ARG A 257 7.09 -3.20 -3.81
N MET A 258 6.02 -2.48 -3.55
CA MET A 258 5.64 -2.05 -2.22
C MET A 258 5.01 -3.23 -1.48
N ALA A 259 5.62 -3.64 -0.37
CA ALA A 259 5.21 -4.81 0.40
C ALA A 259 4.56 -4.42 1.73
N THR A 260 3.53 -5.17 2.14
CA THR A 260 2.84 -5.00 3.42
C THR A 260 3.44 -5.89 4.52
N ALA A 261 3.10 -5.60 5.78
CA ALA A 261 3.53 -6.36 6.97
C ALA A 261 2.96 -7.80 6.97
N GLY A 262 3.66 -8.74 6.32
CA GLY A 262 3.26 -10.16 6.32
C GLY A 262 3.97 -11.05 5.29
N GLY A 263 4.69 -10.45 4.34
CA GLY A 263 5.21 -11.17 3.19
C GLY A 263 4.08 -11.55 2.22
N TYR A 264 4.44 -11.73 0.95
CA TYR A 264 3.49 -12.08 -0.09
C TYR A 264 3.79 -13.47 -0.60
N ARG A 265 2.76 -14.33 -0.69
CA ARG A 265 2.87 -15.59 -1.41
C ARG A 265 2.85 -15.29 -2.90
N THR A 266 4.03 -15.23 -3.51
CA THR A 266 4.14 -15.23 -4.96
C THR A 266 3.64 -16.58 -5.46
N ARG A 267 2.74 -16.59 -6.45
CA ARG A 267 2.27 -17.81 -7.11
C ARG A 267 2.95 -17.95 -8.46
N ALA A 268 3.27 -19.18 -8.85
CA ALA A 268 3.85 -19.47 -10.17
C ALA A 268 2.99 -18.90 -11.31
N SER A 269 1.66 -19.01 -11.19
CA SER A 269 0.72 -18.44 -12.15
C SER A 269 0.85 -16.92 -12.33
N THR A 270 1.15 -16.19 -11.26
CA THR A 270 1.31 -14.74 -11.28
C THR A 270 2.62 -14.33 -11.94
N VAL A 271 3.69 -15.10 -11.69
CA VAL A 271 4.99 -14.91 -12.37
C VAL A 271 4.84 -15.19 -13.86
N ARG A 272 4.13 -16.28 -14.23
CA ARG A 272 3.85 -16.63 -15.63
C ARG A 272 3.14 -15.51 -16.38
N GLN A 273 2.01 -15.03 -15.83
CA GLN A 273 1.24 -13.96 -16.43
C GLN A 273 2.07 -12.70 -16.64
N PHE A 274 2.96 -12.39 -15.70
CA PHE A 274 3.85 -11.25 -15.83
C PHE A 274 4.88 -11.45 -16.95
N THR A 275 5.54 -12.62 -17.03
CA THR A 275 6.51 -12.91 -18.09
C THR A 275 5.89 -12.97 -19.48
N GLU A 276 4.66 -13.50 -19.60
CA GLU A 276 3.88 -13.48 -20.84
C GLU A 276 3.57 -12.04 -21.28
N CYS A 277 3.22 -11.15 -20.33
CA CYS A 277 3.02 -9.73 -20.62
C CYS A 277 4.30 -9.08 -21.17
N LEU A 278 5.46 -9.37 -20.57
CA LEU A 278 6.74 -8.83 -21.05
C LEU A 278 7.09 -9.34 -22.45
N ALA A 279 6.86 -10.63 -22.71
CA ALA A 279 7.09 -11.25 -24.02
C ALA A 279 6.23 -10.66 -25.13
N ALA A 280 4.97 -10.36 -24.83
CA ALA A 280 4.07 -9.70 -25.78
C ALA A 280 4.45 -8.22 -26.01
N TYR A 281 5.06 -7.56 -25.02
CA TYR A 281 5.30 -6.12 -25.05
C TYR A 281 6.62 -5.73 -25.71
N PHE A 282 7.71 -6.46 -25.44
CA PHE A 282 9.05 -6.07 -25.86
C PHE A 282 9.54 -6.83 -27.09
N ASN A 283 10.10 -6.09 -28.06
CA ASN A 283 10.77 -6.70 -29.21
C ASN A 283 11.99 -7.51 -28.78
N GLY A 284 12.15 -8.71 -29.34
CA GLY A 284 13.32 -9.57 -29.08
C GLY A 284 13.39 -10.13 -27.66
N TRP A 285 12.26 -10.16 -26.93
CA TRP A 285 12.22 -10.64 -25.55
C TRP A 285 12.79 -12.06 -25.37
N GLU A 286 12.52 -12.96 -26.31
CA GLU A 286 12.99 -14.35 -26.25
C GLU A 286 14.53 -14.45 -26.22
N GLU A 287 15.22 -13.61 -26.99
CA GLU A 287 16.69 -13.57 -26.99
C GLU A 287 17.20 -12.83 -25.76
N LEU A 288 16.59 -11.70 -25.41
CA LEU A 288 17.02 -10.83 -24.32
C LEU A 288 16.88 -11.49 -22.95
N SER A 289 15.84 -12.30 -22.73
CA SER A 289 15.54 -12.91 -21.44
C SER A 289 16.47 -14.08 -21.08
N ARG A 290 17.14 -14.70 -22.06
CA ARG A 290 18.01 -15.89 -21.85
C ARG A 290 19.24 -15.59 -20.99
N ASP A 291 19.87 -14.44 -21.23
CA ASP A 291 21.11 -14.04 -20.56
C ASP A 291 20.89 -12.89 -19.57
N MET A 292 19.66 -12.69 -19.08
CA MET A 292 19.29 -11.57 -18.21
C MET A 292 19.36 -11.96 -16.73
N SER A 293 19.82 -11.03 -15.89
CA SER A 293 19.68 -11.10 -14.44
C SER A 293 18.32 -10.56 -13.99
N TRP A 294 17.71 -11.22 -13.02
CA TRP A 294 16.39 -10.86 -12.49
C TRP A 294 16.50 -10.48 -11.03
N GLU A 295 16.05 -9.28 -10.69
CA GLU A 295 16.09 -8.75 -9.33
C GLU A 295 14.70 -8.23 -8.93
N ILE A 296 14.29 -8.43 -7.68
CA ILE A 296 13.09 -7.81 -7.10
C ILE A 296 13.44 -7.07 -5.81
N ILE A 297 12.94 -5.84 -5.68
CA ILE A 297 13.07 -5.02 -4.49
C ILE A 297 11.71 -4.90 -3.82
N TYR A 298 11.61 -5.43 -2.61
CA TYR A 298 10.49 -5.24 -1.70
C TYR A 298 10.72 -4.00 -0.85
N VAL A 299 9.88 -2.97 -1.02
CA VAL A 299 9.89 -1.76 -0.22
C VAL A 299 8.79 -1.84 0.82
N GLN A 300 9.17 -1.85 2.10
CA GLN A 300 8.24 -1.84 3.23
C GLN A 300 8.32 -0.51 3.97
N HIS A 301 7.24 -0.14 4.63
CA HIS A 301 7.29 0.93 5.61
C HIS A 301 8.21 0.51 6.77
N ALA A 302 9.03 1.44 7.29
CA ALA A 302 10.09 1.09 8.25
C ALA A 302 9.59 0.53 9.57
N ASP A 303 8.39 0.94 9.99
CA ASP A 303 7.76 0.44 11.20
C ASP A 303 7.12 -0.94 10.99
N SER A 304 6.92 -1.38 9.73
CA SER A 304 6.36 -2.70 9.43
C SER A 304 7.34 -3.79 9.85
N THR A 305 6.82 -4.97 10.20
CA THR A 305 7.69 -6.13 10.47
C THR A 305 8.54 -6.42 9.24
N PRO A 306 9.87 -6.33 9.33
CA PRO A 306 10.73 -6.51 8.16
C PRO A 306 10.60 -7.92 7.59
N MET A 307 10.52 -8.01 6.27
CA MET A 307 10.68 -9.26 5.56
C MET A 307 12.13 -9.71 5.73
N ASN A 308 12.35 -10.75 6.53
CA ASN A 308 13.68 -11.30 6.80
C ASN A 308 13.97 -12.57 6.00
N GLY A 309 12.93 -13.20 5.45
CA GLY A 309 13.04 -14.46 4.71
C GLY A 309 12.88 -14.26 3.20
N TRP A 310 13.60 -15.08 2.44
CA TRP A 310 13.39 -15.23 1.00
C TRP A 310 11.95 -15.67 0.71
N GLN A 311 11.28 -14.99 -0.22
CA GLN A 311 9.89 -15.24 -0.59
C GLN A 311 9.80 -16.40 -1.57
N ARG A 312 9.01 -17.42 -1.19
CA ARG A 312 8.79 -18.60 -2.02
C ARG A 312 7.79 -18.33 -3.13
N CYS A 313 7.94 -19.06 -4.23
CA CYS A 313 6.96 -19.14 -5.29
C CYS A 313 6.15 -20.43 -5.11
N ASP A 314 4.86 -20.30 -4.83
CA ASP A 314 3.96 -21.41 -4.57
C ASP A 314 3.39 -21.98 -5.88
N VAL A 315 3.40 -23.32 -6.00
CA VAL A 315 2.72 -24.07 -7.05
C VAL A 315 1.31 -24.38 -6.56
N VAL A 316 0.28 -23.82 -7.21
CA VAL A 316 -1.10 -24.03 -6.80
C VAL A 316 -1.62 -25.30 -7.48
N ASN A 317 -1.67 -26.39 -6.71
CA ASN A 317 -2.35 -27.66 -6.97
C ASN A 317 -1.53 -28.75 -7.72
N PRO A 318 -0.84 -29.67 -7.00
CA PRO A 318 0.07 -30.69 -7.55
C PRO A 318 -0.60 -31.89 -8.26
N ASN A 319 -1.81 -31.71 -8.78
CA ASN A 319 -2.61 -32.78 -9.39
C ASN A 319 -3.06 -32.47 -10.83
N ASN A 320 -2.52 -31.44 -11.50
CA ASN A 320 -2.91 -31.06 -12.86
C ASN A 320 -1.69 -30.99 -13.79
N VAL A 321 -1.88 -31.27 -15.07
CA VAL A 321 -0.83 -31.27 -16.12
C VAL A 321 -0.07 -29.93 -16.24
N SER A 322 -0.54 -28.85 -15.60
CA SER A 322 0.14 -27.56 -15.41
C SER A 322 1.29 -27.57 -14.38
N ASP A 323 1.61 -28.72 -13.79
CA ASP A 323 2.58 -28.84 -12.69
C ASP A 323 4.04 -28.78 -13.12
N ASP A 324 4.38 -29.17 -14.35
CA ASP A 324 5.77 -29.09 -14.84
C ASP A 324 6.17 -27.64 -15.07
N GLU A 325 5.38 -26.90 -15.85
CA GLU A 325 5.59 -25.46 -16.08
C GLU A 325 5.57 -24.66 -14.76
N SER A 326 4.64 -24.95 -13.86
CA SER A 326 4.60 -24.27 -12.56
C SER A 326 5.82 -24.58 -11.69
N ARG A 327 6.37 -25.81 -11.78
CA ARG A 327 7.62 -26.19 -11.11
C ARG A 327 8.83 -25.51 -11.74
N GLU A 328 8.87 -25.40 -13.06
CA GLU A 328 9.91 -24.66 -13.78
C GLU A 328 9.91 -23.18 -13.38
N ILE A 329 8.74 -22.54 -13.31
CA ILE A 329 8.62 -21.15 -12.86
C ILE A 329 9.02 -21.00 -11.39
N ALA A 330 8.68 -21.95 -10.54
CA ALA A 330 9.11 -21.95 -9.14
C ALA A 330 10.64 -22.16 -9.01
N ALA A 331 11.24 -22.97 -9.88
CA ALA A 331 12.69 -23.18 -9.96
C ALA A 331 13.39 -21.92 -10.47
N PHE A 332 12.91 -21.32 -11.57
CA PHE A 332 13.35 -20.02 -12.08
C PHE A 332 13.31 -18.95 -10.99
N TRP A 333 12.20 -18.84 -10.27
CA TRP A 333 12.08 -17.89 -9.16
C TRP A 333 13.10 -18.13 -8.05
N LYS A 334 13.41 -19.41 -7.76
CA LYS A 334 14.37 -19.81 -6.73
C LYS A 334 15.82 -19.61 -7.13
N GLU A 335 16.14 -19.84 -8.40
CA GLU A 335 17.50 -19.92 -8.90
C GLU A 335 17.92 -18.62 -9.60
N GLU A 336 17.05 -18.02 -10.39
CA GLU A 336 17.42 -16.84 -11.19
C GLU A 336 17.04 -15.52 -10.52
N VAL A 337 15.92 -15.47 -9.78
CA VAL A 337 15.43 -14.22 -9.18
C VAL A 337 16.11 -13.92 -7.85
N ARG A 338 16.92 -12.85 -7.84
CA ARG A 338 17.48 -12.28 -6.61
C ARG A 338 16.45 -11.38 -5.94
N GLN A 339 16.36 -11.48 -4.62
CA GLN A 339 15.38 -10.75 -3.84
C GLN A 339 16.07 -9.81 -2.87
N TYR A 340 15.59 -8.58 -2.82
CA TYR A 340 16.06 -7.55 -1.93
C TYR A 340 14.89 -6.97 -1.15
N GLN A 341 15.18 -6.52 0.06
CA GLN A 341 14.23 -5.87 0.94
C GLN A 341 14.81 -4.55 1.40
N VAL A 342 13.94 -3.57 1.57
CA VAL A 342 14.29 -2.30 2.16
C VAL A 342 13.12 -1.76 2.99
N SER A 343 13.47 -1.22 4.15
CA SER A 343 12.55 -0.58 5.08
C SER A 343 12.75 0.92 5.03
N VAL A 344 11.74 1.66 4.59
CA VAL A 344 11.84 3.11 4.37
C VAL A 344 10.86 3.84 5.29
N SER A 345 11.36 4.88 5.97
CA SER A 345 10.55 5.72 6.85
C SER A 345 10.42 7.12 6.25
N TYR A 346 9.29 7.76 6.53
CA TYR A 346 9.07 9.16 6.16
C TYR A 346 10.16 10.10 6.72
N ARG A 347 10.64 9.85 7.94
CA ARG A 347 11.73 10.65 8.56
C ARG A 347 13.09 10.48 7.86
N GLY A 348 13.29 9.40 7.10
CA GLY A 348 14.54 9.15 6.38
C GLY A 348 14.68 9.94 5.07
N PHE A 349 13.62 10.59 4.58
CA PHE A 349 13.63 11.37 3.33
C PHE A 349 14.13 12.81 3.54
N ARG A 350 13.81 13.42 4.68
CA ARG A 350 14.45 14.67 5.12
C ARG A 350 15.75 14.33 5.84
N GLY A 351 16.85 14.24 5.10
CA GLY A 351 18.16 14.00 5.70
C GLY A 351 18.43 14.92 6.91
N ASP A 352 19.09 14.36 7.94
CA ASP A 352 19.92 14.97 8.99
C ASP A 352 19.96 16.51 9.16
N GLU A 353 18.81 17.18 9.18
CA GLU A 353 18.71 18.59 9.59
C GLU A 353 18.15 18.77 11.01
N ALA A 354 17.56 17.72 11.60
CA ALA A 354 17.00 17.78 12.95
C ALA A 354 17.97 17.39 14.08
N LEU A 355 19.19 16.93 13.76
CA LEU A 355 20.19 16.51 14.75
C LEU A 355 21.35 17.51 14.95
N ARG A 356 21.27 18.72 14.39
CA ARG A 356 22.29 19.79 14.58
C ARG A 356 21.86 20.93 15.50
N SER A 357 20.73 20.81 16.19
CA SER A 357 20.20 21.89 17.06
C SER A 357 20.32 21.62 18.56
N GLU A 358 20.91 20.49 18.98
CA GLU A 358 21.13 20.17 20.39
C GLU A 358 22.58 19.78 20.68
N GLU A 359 23.55 20.58 20.23
CA GLU A 359 24.88 20.61 20.83
C GLU A 359 25.40 22.06 20.86
N GLU A 360 24.85 22.88 21.75
CA GLU A 360 25.61 23.98 22.34
C GLU A 360 25.65 23.79 23.87
N PRO A 361 26.81 23.44 24.44
CA PRO A 361 26.97 23.40 25.89
C PRO A 361 27.03 24.84 26.41
N SER A 362 26.16 25.12 27.38
CA SER A 362 26.16 26.37 28.14
C SER A 362 27.54 26.58 28.78
N LYS A 363 28.18 27.72 28.51
CA LYS A 363 29.26 28.27 29.33
C LYS A 363 28.74 29.43 30.15
#